data_AF-A0A127ETY0-F1
#
_entry.id   AF-A0A127ETY0-F1
#
_cell.length_a   1.000
_cell.length_b   1.000
_cell.length_c   1.000
_cell.angle_alpha   90.00
_cell.angle_beta   90.00
_cell.angle_gamma   90.00
#
_symmetry.space_group_name_H-M   'P 1'
#
loop_
_entity.id
_entity.type
_entity.pdbx_description
1 polymer ?
#
loop_
_entity_poly.entity_id
_entity_poly.type
_entity_poly.pdbx_seq_one_letter_code
_entity_poly.pdbx_strand_id
1 'polypeptide(L)' 'MAFDKPTRGPMTSREAAEAAFKKVTTKPADLPVAKPKVPNAKEQVSLRIDRDILDHFQEGGPGWQDRINDTLRKAIGK' A
#
# COMPACT_ATOMS: atom_id res chain seq x y z
N MET A 1 -68.57 7.90 8.71
CA MET A 1 -67.73 7.73 7.51
C MET A 1 -66.30 8.11 7.85
N ALA A 2 -65.33 7.24 7.54
CA ALA A 2 -63.90 7.46 7.70
C ALA A 2 -63.33 8.24 6.51
N PHE A 3 -62.39 9.15 6.77
CA PHE A 3 -61.50 9.70 5.75
C PHE A 3 -60.06 9.55 6.25
N ASP A 4 -59.51 8.36 5.98
CA ASP A 4 -58.09 8.09 5.97
C ASP A 4 -57.50 8.83 4.75
N LYS A 5 -56.53 9.73 4.97
CA LYS A 5 -55.78 10.36 3.87
C LYS A 5 -54.30 10.43 4.25
N PRO A 6 -53.47 9.48 3.79
CA PRO A 6 -52.04 9.49 4.02
C PRO A 6 -51.33 10.04 2.78
N THR A 7 -50.68 11.19 2.88
CA THR A 7 -49.65 11.57 1.90
C THR A 7 -48.44 12.12 2.63
N ARG A 8 -47.52 11.19 2.89
CA ARG A 8 -46.15 11.43 3.35
C ARG A 8 -45.54 12.59 2.56
N GLY A 9 -45.03 13.60 3.25
CA GLY A 9 -44.19 14.62 2.61
C GLY A 9 -43.02 13.94 1.90
N PRO A 10 -42.51 14.49 0.78
CA PRO A 10 -41.35 13.93 0.12
C PRO A 10 -40.17 14.05 1.08
N MET A 11 -39.83 12.94 1.74
CA MET A 11 -38.46 12.76 2.16
C MET A 11 -37.58 12.79 0.88
N THR A 12 -36.34 13.23 1.07
CA THR A 12 -35.19 12.87 0.24
C THR A 12 -34.90 13.68 -1.04
N SER A 13 -34.52 14.95 -0.91
CA SER A 13 -33.45 15.53 -1.78
C SER A 13 -32.06 15.39 -1.13
N ARG A 14 -32.00 15.53 0.20
CA ARG A 14 -30.74 15.50 0.96
C ARG A 14 -30.17 14.07 1.08
N GLU A 15 -31.02 13.09 1.38
CA GLU A 15 -30.62 11.67 1.42
C GLU A 15 -30.20 11.12 0.05
N ALA A 16 -30.88 11.53 -1.03
CA ALA A 16 -30.49 11.14 -2.38
C ALA A 16 -29.11 11.73 -2.75
N ALA A 17 -28.81 12.97 -2.33
CA ALA A 17 -27.51 13.60 -2.52
C ALA A 17 -26.41 12.93 -1.66
N GLU A 18 -26.70 12.58 -0.41
CA GLU A 18 -25.74 11.86 0.45
C GLU A 18 -25.47 10.44 -0.05
N ALA A 19 -26.48 9.76 -0.60
CA ALA A 19 -26.31 8.46 -1.23
C ALA A 19 -25.45 8.52 -2.51
N ALA A 20 -25.61 9.58 -3.31
CA ALA A 20 -24.77 9.82 -4.48
C ALA A 20 -23.31 10.16 -4.09
N PHE A 21 -23.11 10.96 -3.04
CA PHE A 21 -21.78 11.35 -2.57
C PHE A 21 -21.01 10.18 -1.93
N LYS A 22 -21.68 9.31 -1.17
CA LYS A 22 -21.08 8.07 -0.65
C LYS A 22 -20.65 7.09 -1.75
N LYS A 23 -21.42 7.00 -2.84
CA LYS A 23 -21.09 6.13 -3.99
C LYS A 23 -19.89 6.63 -4.79
N VAL A 24 -19.66 7.94 -4.85
CA VAL A 24 -18.53 8.54 -5.59
C VAL A 24 -17.25 8.63 -4.73
N THR A 25 -17.37 8.75 -3.40
CA THR A 25 -16.20 8.83 -2.49
C THR A 25 -15.65 7.47 -2.02
N THR A 26 -16.35 6.37 -2.32
CA THR A 26 -15.75 5.03 -2.25
C THR A 26 -14.87 4.84 -3.48
N LYS A 27 -13.64 5.36 -3.38
CA LYS A 27 -12.53 4.84 -4.15
C LYS A 27 -12.37 3.39 -3.68
N PRO A 28 -12.61 2.36 -4.51
CA PRO A 28 -12.22 1.01 -4.13
C PRO A 28 -10.74 1.10 -3.80
N ALA A 29 -10.39 0.73 -2.56
CA ALA A 29 -9.00 0.62 -2.17
C ALA A 29 -8.36 -0.26 -3.24
N ASP A 30 -7.47 0.34 -4.03
CA ASP A 30 -6.51 -0.36 -4.87
C ASP A 30 -5.69 -1.18 -3.89
N LEU A 31 -6.19 -2.37 -3.55
CA LEU A 31 -5.42 -3.41 -2.92
C LEU A 31 -4.25 -3.57 -3.89
N PRO A 32 -3.01 -3.23 -3.48
CA PRO A 32 -1.90 -3.26 -4.40
C PRO A 32 -1.90 -4.66 -5.01
N VAL A 33 -2.07 -4.71 -6.35
CA VAL A 33 -1.97 -5.95 -7.14
C VAL A 33 -0.84 -6.75 -6.52
N ALA A 34 -1.18 -7.92 -5.96
CA ALA A 34 -0.19 -8.80 -5.37
C ALA A 34 0.81 -9.09 -6.47
N LYS A 35 1.94 -8.38 -6.43
CA LYS A 35 2.96 -8.45 -7.47
C LYS A 35 3.33 -9.93 -7.57
N PRO A 36 3.38 -10.51 -8.79
CA PRO A 36 3.74 -11.91 -8.97
C PRO A 36 5.01 -12.14 -8.15
N LYS A 37 4.92 -13.11 -7.23
CA LYS A 37 5.95 -13.40 -6.23
C LYS A 37 7.17 -13.86 -7.01
N VAL A 38 8.01 -12.91 -7.40
CA VAL A 38 9.17 -13.17 -8.24
C VAL A 38 10.01 -14.17 -7.44
N PRO A 39 10.27 -15.38 -7.97
CA PRO A 39 11.16 -16.30 -7.29
C PRO A 39 12.50 -15.56 -7.17
N ASN A 40 12.98 -15.36 -5.93
CA ASN A 40 14.13 -14.50 -5.57
C ASN A 40 13.82 -13.00 -5.38
N ALA A 41 12.62 -12.64 -4.92
CA ALA A 41 12.34 -11.28 -4.45
C ALA A 41 13.24 -10.89 -3.26
N LYS A 42 13.80 -9.66 -3.30
CA LYS A 42 14.56 -9.10 -2.18
C LYS A 42 13.59 -8.73 -1.06
N GLU A 43 13.83 -9.23 0.14
CA GLU A 43 13.04 -8.86 1.31
C GLU A 43 13.68 -7.68 2.03
N GLN A 44 12.87 -6.67 2.36
CA GLN A 44 13.33 -5.55 3.16
C GLN A 44 13.37 -5.97 4.62
N VAL A 45 14.58 -6.03 5.18
CA VAL A 45 14.81 -6.42 6.58
C VAL A 45 15.47 -5.28 7.36
N SER A 46 15.09 -5.13 8.62
CA SER A 46 15.73 -4.19 9.55
C SER A 46 16.90 -4.90 10.25
N LEU A 47 18.08 -4.86 9.64
CA LEU A 47 19.33 -5.35 10.22
C LEU A 47 20.20 -4.19 10.69
N ARG A 48 20.96 -4.38 11.78
CA ARG A 48 22.00 -3.43 12.19
C ARG A 48 23.32 -3.79 11.53
N ILE A 49 23.95 -2.81 10.90
CA ILE A 49 25.25 -2.93 10.23
C ILE A 49 26.19 -1.90 10.85
N ASP A 50 27.44 -2.27 11.07
CA ASP A 50 28.48 -1.37 11.55
C ASP A 50 28.68 -0.19 10.62
N ARG A 51 28.99 0.98 11.20
CA ARG A 51 29.12 2.23 10.44
C ARG A 51 30.24 2.16 9.41
N ASP A 52 31.38 1.57 9.77
CA ASP A 52 32.56 1.43 8.91
C ASP A 52 32.24 0.63 7.64
N ILE A 53 31.53 -0.49 7.80
CA ILE A 53 31.05 -1.32 6.69
C ILE A 53 30.10 -0.52 5.79
N LEU A 54 29.16 0.20 6.40
CA LEU A 54 28.17 1.00 5.69
C LEU A 54 28.83 2.12 4.88
N ASP A 55 29.83 2.78 5.47
CA ASP A 55 30.63 3.84 4.84
C ASP A 55 31.39 3.28 3.63
N HIS A 56 32.13 2.18 3.81
CA HIS A 56 32.87 1.51 2.75
C HIS A 56 31.99 1.16 1.53
N PHE A 57 30.77 0.66 1.75
CA PHE A 57 29.86 0.36 0.65
C PHE A 57 29.26 1.63 0.03
N GLN A 58 28.99 2.67 0.83
CA GLN A 58 28.44 3.95 0.37
C GLN A 58 29.44 4.79 -0.43
N GLU A 59 30.73 4.77 -0.09
CA GLU A 59 31.80 5.47 -0.83
C GLU A 59 31.82 5.10 -2.30
N GLY A 60 31.50 3.84 -2.61
CA GLY A 60 31.43 3.36 -3.98
C GLY A 60 30.28 3.95 -4.81
N GLY A 61 29.37 4.73 -4.22
CA GLY A 61 28.27 5.40 -4.93
C GLY A 61 26.97 4.57 -5.02
N PRO A 62 26.05 4.97 -5.93
CA PRO A 62 24.71 4.38 -6.03
C PRO A 62 24.76 2.85 -6.25
N GLY A 63 23.82 2.12 -5.65
CA GLY A 63 23.81 0.64 -5.69
C GLY A 63 24.63 -0.02 -4.57
N TRP A 64 25.04 0.71 -3.54
CA TRP A 64 25.74 0.15 -2.38
C TRP A 64 25.00 -1.01 -1.70
N GLN A 65 23.66 -0.99 -1.67
CA GLN A 65 22.84 -2.08 -1.14
C GLN A 65 22.92 -3.37 -1.96
N ASP A 66 23.11 -3.27 -3.28
CA ASP A 66 23.29 -4.43 -4.14
C ASP A 66 24.68 -5.04 -3.95
N ARG A 67 25.72 -4.21 -3.78
CA ARG A 67 27.09 -4.67 -3.49
C ARG A 67 27.21 -5.36 -2.13
N ILE A 68 26.60 -4.82 -1.08
CA ILE A 68 26.60 -5.49 0.22
C ILE A 68 25.84 -6.82 0.13
N ASN A 69 24.72 -6.87 -0.59
CA ASN A 69 24.00 -8.13 -0.83
C ASN A 69 24.82 -9.15 -1.62
N ASP A 70 25.56 -8.73 -2.65
CA ASP A 70 26.46 -9.60 -3.42
C ASP A 70 27.60 -10.16 -2.54
N THR A 71 28.15 -9.32 -1.66
CA THR A 71 29.17 -9.73 -0.68
C THR A 71 28.60 -10.76 0.30
N LEU A 72 27.38 -10.52 0.80
CA LEU A 72 26.68 -11.47 1.68
C LEU A 72 26.39 -12.80 0.96
N ARG A 73 26.00 -12.79 -0.33
CA ARG A 73 25.81 -13.99 -1.14
C ARG A 73 27.11 -14.79 -1.32
N LYS A 74 28.21 -14.10 -1.59
CA LYS A 74 29.55 -14.72 -1.68
C LYS A 74 29.97 -15.33 -0.36
N ALA A 75 29.71 -14.65 0.77
CA ALA A 75 30.07 -15.14 2.10
C ALA A 75 29.32 -16.43 2.50
N ILE A 76 28.07 -16.58 2.07
CA ILE A 76 27.28 -17.81 2.30
C ILE A 76 27.55 -18.91 1.27
N GLY A 77 28.43 -18.68 0.28
CA GLY A 77 28.84 -19.66 -0.72
C GLY A 77 27.74 -20.09 -1.68
N LYS A 78 26.78 -19.19 -1.98
CA LYS A 78 25.68 -19.46 -2.92
C LYS A 78 25.91 -18.86 -4.30
#